data_AF-A0A9N8WZG0-F1
#
_entry.id   AF-A0A9N8WZG0-F1
#
_cell.length_a   1.000
_cell.length_b   1.000
_cell.length_c   1.000
_cell.angle_alpha   90.00
_cell.angle_beta   90.00
_cell.angle_gamma   90.00
#
_symmetry.space_group_name_H-M   'P 1'
#
loop_
_entity.id
_entity.type
_entity.pdbx_description
1 polymer ?
#
loop_
_entity_poly.entity_id
_entity_poly.type
_entity_poly.pdbx_seq_one_letter_code
_entity_poly.pdbx_strand_id
1 'polypeptide(L)' 'MSQQTHNRPRFPMRRTLITPAALSMLEQVGLSPVALLDRHCGGDWGELVADDIAENELALLTGKRLL' A
#
# COMPACT_ATOMS: atom_id res chain seq x y z
N MET A 1 0.85 -20.24 -11.32
CA MET A 1 2.08 -20.17 -10.48
C MET A 1 2.27 -18.71 -10.09
N SER A 2 1.67 -18.28 -8.98
CA SER A 2 1.73 -16.89 -8.55
C SER A 2 3.02 -16.69 -7.76
N GLN A 3 4.00 -16.07 -8.40
CA GLN A 3 5.29 -15.74 -7.79
C GLN A 3 5.02 -14.73 -6.66
N GLN A 4 5.11 -15.16 -5.41
CA GLN A 4 5.24 -14.26 -4.27
C GLN A 4 6.62 -13.58 -4.38
N THR A 5 6.66 -12.41 -5.01
CA THR A 5 7.83 -11.53 -4.94
C THR A 5 7.90 -11.05 -3.49
N HIS A 6 8.93 -11.45 -2.75
CA HIS A 6 9.31 -10.77 -1.51
C HIS A 6 9.80 -9.39 -1.92
N ASN A 7 8.87 -8.47 -2.11
CA ASN A 7 9.16 -7.15 -2.62
C ASN A 7 9.77 -6.34 -1.47
N ARG A 8 11.05 -6.01 -1.59
CA ARG A 8 11.74 -5.18 -0.61
C ARG A 8 10.98 -3.85 -0.52
N PRO A 9 10.65 -3.36 0.70
CA PRO A 9 9.86 -2.15 0.83
C PRO A 9 10.55 -0.98 0.13
N ARG A 10 9.82 -0.26 -0.72
CA ARG A 10 10.31 0.87 -1.51
C ARG A 10 10.48 2.13 -0.67
N PHE A 11 9.81 2.18 0.47
CA PHE A 11 9.90 3.26 1.46
C PHE A 11 9.70 2.69 2.88
N PRO A 12 10.21 3.37 3.92
CA PRO A 12 10.04 2.90 5.29
C PRO A 12 8.60 3.08 5.77
N MET A 13 7.98 2.01 6.26
CA MET A 13 6.74 2.12 7.04
C MET A 13 7.01 2.86 8.35
N ARG A 14 6.19 3.86 8.62
CA ARG A 14 6.17 4.57 9.91
C ARG A 14 5.04 4.00 10.77
N ARG A 15 4.53 4.81 11.70
CA ARG A 15 3.40 4.41 12.55
C ARG A 15 2.13 4.31 11.72
N THR A 16 1.61 3.09 11.58
CA THR A 16 0.32 2.83 10.96
C THR A 16 -0.81 3.11 11.95
N LEU A 17 -1.90 3.69 11.45
CA LEU A 17 -3.13 3.93 12.18
C LEU A 17 -4.30 3.38 11.37
N ILE A 18 -5.31 2.84 12.06
CA ILE A 18 -6.57 2.38 11.46
C ILE A 18 -7.71 2.75 12.40
N THR A 19 -8.85 3.17 11.85
CA THR A 19 -10.05 3.43 12.65
C THR A 19 -10.73 2.09 13.01
N PRO A 20 -11.39 1.98 14.18
CA PRO A 20 -12.09 0.74 14.54
C PRO A 20 -13.10 0.28 13.49
N ALA A 21 -13.84 1.22 12.89
CA ALA A 21 -14.82 0.91 11.85
C ALA A 21 -14.16 0.33 10.57
N ALA A 22 -13.01 0.86 10.15
CA ALA A 22 -12.28 0.33 9.01
C ALA A 22 -11.72 -1.07 9.29
N LEU A 23 -11.19 -1.31 10.50
CA LEU A 23 -10.71 -2.64 10.89
C LEU A 23 -11.84 -3.67 10.86
N SER A 24 -13.00 -3.35 11.46
CA SER A 24 -14.17 -4.23 11.45
C SER A 24 -14.67 -4.54 10.04
N MET A 25 -14.67 -3.56 9.13
CA MET A 25 -15.02 -3.80 7.72
C MET A 25 -14.04 -4.79 7.07
N LEU A 26 -12.73 -4.59 7.22
CA LEU A 26 -11.71 -5.46 6.63
C LEU A 26 -11.83 -6.90 7.15
N GLU A 27 -12.09 -7.06 8.45
CA GLU A 27 -12.35 -8.36 9.07
C GLU A 27 -13.59 -9.06 8.49
N GLN A 28 -14.69 -8.31 8.30
CA GLN A 28 -15.93 -8.85 7.73
C GLN A 28 -15.76 -9.38 6.29
N VAL A 29 -14.92 -8.71 5.48
CA VAL A 29 -14.64 -9.13 4.11
C VAL A 29 -13.43 -10.07 4.00
N GLY A 30 -12.83 -10.46 5.12
CA GLY A 30 -11.69 -11.38 5.17
C GLY A 30 -10.40 -10.81 4.59
N LEU A 31 -10.23 -9.49 4.59
CA LEU A 31 -9.02 -8.82 4.10
C LEU A 31 -8.06 -8.51 5.25
N SER A 32 -6.79 -8.84 5.08
CA SER A 32 -5.74 -8.50 6.05
C SER A 32 -5.26 -7.06 5.83
N PRO A 33 -5.40 -6.14 6.82
CA PRO A 33 -4.86 -4.79 6.71
C PRO A 33 -3.34 -4.79 6.50
N VAL A 34 -2.64 -5.74 7.13
CA VAL A 34 -1.18 -5.87 7.02
C VAL A 34 -0.77 -6.26 5.60
N ALA A 35 -1.50 -7.18 4.96
CA ALA A 35 -1.21 -7.56 3.58
C ALA A 35 -1.43 -6.40 2.60
N LEU A 36 -2.44 -5.55 2.84
CA LEU A 36 -2.66 -4.35 2.03
C LEU A 36 -1.51 -3.34 2.17
N LEU A 37 -1.01 -3.15 3.39
CA LEU A 37 0.14 -2.27 3.64
C LEU A 37 1.42 -2.81 3.03
N ASP A 38 1.65 -4.12 3.09
CA ASP A 38 2.82 -4.76 2.48
C ASP A 38 2.84 -4.56 0.96
N ARG A 39 1.69 -4.75 0.29
CA ARG A 39 1.50 -4.44 -1.13
C ARG A 39 1.84 -2.98 -1.45
N HIS A 40 1.24 -2.05 -0.70
CA HIS A 40 1.48 -0.61 -0.88
C HIS A 40 2.95 -0.23 -0.68
N CYS A 41 3.62 -0.82 0.32
CA CYS A 41 5.05 -0.59 0.56
C CYS A 41 5.94 -1.20 -0.52
N GLY A 42 5.47 -2.25 -1.19
CA GLY A 42 6.06 -2.77 -2.42
C GLY A 42 5.82 -1.89 -3.65
N GLY A 43 4.98 -0.85 -3.56
CA GLY A 43 4.56 -0.05 -4.72
C GLY A 43 3.54 -0.73 -5.61
N ASP A 44 2.81 -1.72 -5.09
CA ASP A 44 1.54 -2.13 -5.69
C ASP A 44 0.48 -1.11 -5.24
N TRP A 45 0.18 -0.17 -6.15
CA TRP A 45 -0.77 0.91 -5.91
C TRP A 45 -2.24 0.48 -6.01
N GLY A 46 -2.50 -0.77 -6.40
CA GLY A 46 -3.85 -1.27 -6.61
C GLY A 46 -4.54 -0.62 -7.80
N GLU A 47 -5.79 -0.17 -7.59
CA GLU A 47 -6.64 0.39 -8.64
C GLU A 47 -6.55 1.91 -8.65
N LEU A 48 -5.58 2.44 -9.39
CA LEU A 48 -5.39 3.86 -9.64
C LEU A 48 -5.30 4.13 -11.15
N VAL A 49 -5.61 5.37 -11.55
CA VAL A 49 -5.36 5.81 -12.93
C VAL A 49 -3.86 6.03 -13.16
N ALA A 50 -3.45 6.04 -14.43
CA ALA A 50 -2.03 6.14 -14.80
C ALA A 50 -1.35 7.39 -14.22
N ASP A 51 -2.04 8.52 -14.16
CA ASP A 51 -1.49 9.77 -13.64
C ASP A 51 -1.22 9.69 -12.13
N ASP A 52 -2.13 9.09 -11.35
CA ASP A 52 -1.94 8.90 -9.89
C ASP A 52 -0.80 7.92 -9.60
N ILE A 53 -0.65 6.88 -10.43
CA ILE A 53 0.49 5.96 -10.35
C ILE A 53 1.79 6.74 -10.62
N ALA A 54 1.82 7.57 -11.67
CA ALA A 54 3.00 8.36 -12.02
C ALA A 54 3.36 9.37 -10.91
N GLU A 55 2.38 9.97 -10.25
CA GLU A 55 2.60 10.86 -9.12
C GLU A 55 3.22 10.13 -7.91
N ASN A 56 2.71 8.93 -7.57
CA ASN A 56 3.30 8.10 -6.52
C ASN A 56 4.75 7.70 -6.84
N GLU A 57 5.04 7.32 -8.09
CA GLU A 57 6.40 7.01 -8.53
C GLU A 57 7.34 8.23 -8.41
N LEU A 58 6.88 9.42 -8.79
CA LEU A 58 7.64 10.66 -8.62
C LEU A 58 7.83 11.01 -7.14
N ALA A 59 6.81 10.78 -6.31
CA ALA A 59 6.88 11.04 -4.88
C ALA A 59 7.90 10.14 -4.17
N LEU A 60 8.05 8.88 -4.59
CA LEU A 60 9.12 7.99 -4.12
C LEU A 60 10.51 8.56 -4.40
N LEU A 61 10.73 9.11 -5.59
CA LEU A 61 12.02 9.69 -5.99
C LEU A 61 12.32 11.02 -5.29
N THR A 62 11.28 11.81 -5.01
CA THR A 62 11.42 13.18 -4.49
C THR A 62 11.18 13.29 -2.98
N GLY A 63 10.87 12.18 -2.30
CA GLY A 63 10.59 12.15 -0.87
C GLY A 63 9.29 12.87 -0.49
N LYS A 64 8.33 12.96 -1.42
CA LYS A 64 7.01 13.53 -1.18
C LYS A 64 6.06 12.50 -0.56
N ARG A 65 4.87 12.96 -0.21
CA ARG A 65 3.79 12.12 0.31
C ARG A 65 3.25 11.21 -0.81
N LEU A 66 2.97 9.96 -0.47
CA LEU A 66 2.27 8.97 -1.30
C LEU A 66 0.77 8.99 -0.97
N LEU A 67 -0.05 8.59 -1.95
CA LEU A 67 -1.49 8.39 -1.81
C LEU A 67 -1.84 7.14 -1.01
#